data_AF-A7WN45-F1
#
_entry.id   AF-A7WN45-F1
#
_cell.length_a   1.000
_cell.length_b   1.000
_cell.length_c   1.000
_cell.angle_alpha   90.00
_cell.angle_beta   90.00
_cell.angle_gamma   90.00
#
_symmetry.space_group_name_H-M   'P 1'
#
loop_
_entity.id
_entity.type
_entity.pdbx_description
1 polymer ?
#
loop_
_entity_poly.entity_id
_entity_poly.type
_entity_poly.pdbx_seq_one_letter_code
_entity_poly.pdbx_strand_id
1 'polypeptide(L)'
;FWFTRPPAANACQKAFVTNRIGDFGLLLGILGFYWITGSFEFRDLFEIFNRLIYNHEVNSPFVTLCAALVFAGAVAKSAQFPLHVWLPDAMEGPTPISALIHAATMVAAGIFLVARLFPLFIVIPYIMNFISLIGIITVLLGATLAVAQKDIKRGLAYSTMSQL
;
A
#
# COMPACT_ATOMS: atom_id res chain seq x y z
N PHE A 1 -15.94 -14.32 -8.96
CA PHE A 1 -15.94 -15.52 -9.81
C PHE A 1 -17.06 -16.48 -9.40
N TRP A 2 -17.01 -17.14 -8.24
CA TRP A 2 -18.12 -17.95 -7.73
C TRP A 2 -19.14 -17.12 -6.93
N PHE A 3 -19.92 -16.31 -7.63
CA PHE A 3 -20.90 -15.39 -7.01
C PHE A 3 -22.05 -16.10 -6.30
N THR A 4 -22.30 -17.39 -6.59
CA THR A 4 -23.33 -18.20 -5.91
C THR A 4 -22.96 -18.58 -4.48
N ARG A 5 -21.68 -18.44 -4.08
CA ARG A 5 -21.23 -18.71 -2.72
C ARG A 5 -21.24 -17.40 -1.90
N PRO A 6 -22.09 -17.29 -0.86
CA PRO A 6 -22.08 -16.15 0.06
C PRO A 6 -20.70 -15.77 0.62
N PRO A 7 -19.81 -16.70 1.04
CA PRO A 7 -18.50 -16.31 1.56
C PRO A 7 -17.62 -15.65 0.50
N ALA A 8 -17.68 -16.10 -0.75
CA ALA A 8 -16.90 -15.51 -1.85
C ALA A 8 -17.41 -14.10 -2.22
N ALA A 9 -18.72 -13.86 -2.11
CA ALA A 9 -19.30 -12.54 -2.31
C ALA A 9 -18.84 -11.55 -1.23
N ASN A 10 -18.90 -11.97 0.04
CA ASN A 10 -18.46 -11.14 1.18
C ASN A 10 -16.95 -10.85 1.11
N ALA A 11 -16.13 -11.84 0.73
CA ALA A 11 -14.69 -11.66 0.54
C ALA A 11 -14.38 -10.62 -0.55
N CYS A 12 -15.11 -10.67 -1.67
CA CYS A 12 -14.97 -9.70 -2.75
C CYS A 12 -15.34 -8.28 -2.31
N GLN A 13 -16.46 -8.13 -1.59
CA GLN A 13 -16.87 -6.82 -1.07
C GLN A 13 -15.85 -6.27 -0.08
N LYS A 14 -15.36 -7.10 0.85
CA LYS A 14 -14.31 -6.70 1.80
C LYS A 14 -13.06 -6.23 1.08
N ALA A 15 -12.56 -7.01 0.11
CA ALA A 15 -11.38 -6.64 -0.67
C ALA A 15 -11.57 -5.36 -1.47
N PHE A 16 -12.76 -5.11 -2.00
CA PHE A 16 -13.04 -3.87 -2.70
C PHE A 16 -13.04 -2.66 -1.76
N VAL A 17 -13.70 -2.77 -0.60
CA VAL A 17 -13.80 -1.69 0.38
C VAL A 17 -12.43 -1.35 0.97
N THR A 18 -11.64 -2.34 1.39
CA THR A 18 -10.30 -2.10 1.95
C THR A 18 -9.38 -1.41 0.96
N ASN A 19 -9.39 -1.85 -0.31
CA ASN A 19 -8.61 -1.22 -1.36
C ASN A 19 -9.09 0.20 -1.66
N ARG A 20 -10.41 0.46 -1.60
CA ARG A 20 -10.96 1.78 -1.87
C ARG A 20 -10.56 2.81 -0.82
N ILE A 21 -10.40 2.40 0.44
CA ILE A 21 -9.87 3.26 1.51
C ILE A 21 -8.43 3.71 1.18
N GLY A 22 -7.60 2.80 0.69
CA GLY A 22 -6.25 3.14 0.22
C GLY A 22 -6.26 4.04 -1.01
N ASP A 23 -7.11 3.75 -1.99
CA ASP A 23 -7.27 4.58 -3.20
C ASP A 23 -7.69 6.01 -2.84
N PHE A 24 -8.53 6.19 -1.82
CA PHE A 24 -8.92 7.51 -1.31
C PHE A 24 -7.73 8.26 -0.72
N GLY A 25 -6.91 7.60 0.09
CA GLY A 25 -5.66 8.18 0.59
C GLY A 25 -4.71 8.57 -0.54
N LEU A 26 -4.53 7.69 -1.52
CA LEU A 26 -3.68 7.94 -2.69
C LEU A 26 -4.15 9.17 -3.47
N LEU A 27 -5.45 9.29 -3.74
CA LEU A 27 -6.04 10.42 -4.45
C LEU A 27 -5.76 11.74 -3.71
N LEU A 28 -6.01 11.78 -2.40
CA LEU A 28 -5.74 12.97 -1.59
C LEU A 28 -4.26 13.32 -1.57
N GLY A 29 -3.38 12.34 -1.48
CA GLY A 29 -1.93 12.54 -1.54
C GLY A 29 -1.46 13.13 -2.87
N ILE A 30 -1.96 12.61 -3.99
CA ILE A 30 -1.67 13.12 -5.33
C ILE A 30 -2.15 14.57 -5.49
N LEU A 31 -3.38 14.87 -5.05
CA LEU A 31 -3.92 16.23 -5.09
C LEU A 31 -3.13 17.19 -4.19
N GLY A 32 -2.68 16.73 -3.02
CA GLY A 32 -1.83 17.50 -2.12
C GLY A 32 -0.48 17.85 -2.73
N PHE A 33 0.19 16.89 -3.39
CA PHE A 33 1.43 17.17 -4.10
C PHE A 33 1.22 18.08 -5.30
N TYR A 34 0.14 17.90 -6.05
CA TYR A 34 -0.21 18.79 -7.16
C TYR A 34 -0.44 20.23 -6.70
N TRP A 35 -1.04 20.42 -5.52
CA TRP A 35 -1.23 21.76 -4.96
C TRP A 35 0.10 22.46 -4.60
N ILE A 36 1.14 21.69 -4.26
CA ILE A 36 2.48 22.20 -3.95
C ILE A 36 3.31 22.42 -5.22
N THR A 37 3.35 21.44 -6.13
CA THR A 37 4.29 21.44 -7.27
C THR A 37 3.66 21.89 -8.59
N GLY A 38 2.35 21.77 -8.74
CA GLY A 38 1.62 22.10 -9.98
C GLY A 38 1.84 21.11 -11.14
N SER A 39 2.55 20.00 -10.93
CA SER A 39 2.83 19.00 -11.97
C SER A 39 2.60 17.57 -11.47
N PHE A 40 2.12 16.71 -12.38
CA PHE A 40 1.99 15.26 -12.15
C PHE A 40 3.20 14.48 -12.68
N GLU A 41 4.09 15.12 -13.43
CA GLU A 41 5.29 14.47 -13.94
C GLU A 41 6.28 14.24 -12.80
N PHE A 42 6.73 12.99 -12.63
CA PHE A 42 7.61 12.62 -11.52
C PHE A 42 8.91 13.45 -11.48
N ARG A 43 9.48 13.76 -12.66
CA ARG A 43 10.74 14.52 -12.76
C ARG A 43 10.56 15.94 -12.24
N ASP A 44 9.57 16.66 -12.77
CA ASP A 44 9.25 18.03 -12.39
C ASP A 44 8.85 18.08 -10.91
N LEU A 45 8.08 17.09 -10.44
CA LEU A 45 7.67 16.98 -9.05
C LEU A 45 8.89 16.93 -8.13
N PHE A 46 9.88 16.07 -8.40
CA PHE A 46 11.07 15.95 -7.55
C PHE A 46 11.95 17.21 -7.61
N GLU A 47 12.10 17.82 -8.78
CA GLU A 47 12.92 19.04 -8.93
C GLU A 47 12.30 20.24 -8.20
N ILE A 48 11.01 20.49 -8.42
CA ILE A 48 10.27 21.60 -7.79
C ILE A 48 10.23 21.39 -6.28
N PHE A 49 9.93 20.17 -5.83
CA PHE A 49 9.83 19.85 -4.40
C PHE A 49 11.17 20.04 -3.67
N ASN A 50 12.29 19.59 -4.25
CA ASN A 50 13.62 19.81 -3.67
C ASN A 50 13.96 21.31 -3.56
N ARG A 51 13.61 22.11 -4.59
CA ARG A 51 13.80 23.56 -4.56
C ARG A 51 12.99 24.21 -3.44
N LEU A 52 11.73 23.84 -3.30
CA LEU A 52 10.83 24.41 -2.28
C LEU A 52 11.27 24.06 -0.84
N ILE A 53 11.82 22.86 -0.64
CA ILE A 53 12.39 22.45 0.65
C ILE A 53 13.66 23.24 0.98
N TYR A 54 14.54 23.44 0.00
CA TYR A 54 15.76 24.22 0.18
C TYR A 54 15.46 25.68 0.56
N ASN A 55 14.41 26.26 -0.02
CA ASN A 55 13.97 27.62 0.29
C ASN A 55 13.14 27.73 1.59
N HIS A 56 12.88 26.61 2.28
CA HIS A 56 12.00 26.54 3.46
C HIS A 56 10.57 27.08 3.24
N GLU A 57 10.06 27.02 2.00
CA GLU A 57 8.75 27.56 1.64
C GLU A 57 7.59 26.59 1.93
N VAL A 58 7.89 25.33 2.30
CA VAL A 58 6.86 24.30 2.52
C VAL A 58 6.74 23.93 4.00
N ASN A 59 5.49 23.80 4.44
CA ASN A 59 5.16 23.35 5.78
C ASN A 59 5.47 21.83 5.94
N SER A 60 6.51 21.50 6.70
CA SER A 60 6.99 20.13 6.96
C SER A 60 5.90 19.12 7.38
N PRO A 61 5.00 19.41 8.36
CA PRO A 61 3.91 18.50 8.71
C PRO A 61 2.91 18.27 7.58
N PHE A 62 2.61 19.28 6.76
CA PHE A 62 1.68 19.14 5.64
C PHE A 62 2.24 18.19 4.57
N VAL A 63 3.53 18.35 4.25
CA VAL A 63 4.25 17.48 3.32
C VAL A 63 4.30 16.03 3.82
N THR A 64 4.59 15.86 5.10
CA THR A 64 4.63 14.53 5.72
C THR A 64 3.26 13.86 5.67
N LEU A 65 2.17 14.62 5.89
CA LEU A 65 0.80 14.13 5.74
C LEU A 65 0.50 13.71 4.30
N CYS A 66 0.85 14.53 3.29
CA CYS A 66 0.66 14.18 1.88
C CYS A 66 1.43 12.90 1.50
N ALA A 67 2.69 12.77 1.95
CA ALA A 67 3.49 11.57 1.73
C ALA A 67 2.87 10.33 2.40
N ALA A 68 2.36 10.46 3.62
CA ALA A 68 1.66 9.38 4.33
C ALA A 68 0.37 8.96 3.62
N LEU A 69 -0.39 9.91 3.07
CA LEU A 69 -1.60 9.63 2.30
C LEU A 69 -1.29 8.89 0.99
N VAL A 70 -0.23 9.27 0.27
CA VAL A 70 0.23 8.50 -0.90
C VAL A 70 0.66 7.10 -0.50
N PHE A 71 1.39 6.97 0.61
CA PHE A 71 1.81 5.66 1.13
C PHE A 71 0.64 4.77 1.56
N ALA A 72 -0.47 5.34 2.07
CA ALA A 72 -1.67 4.58 2.41
C ALA A 72 -2.26 3.82 1.20
N GLY A 73 -2.11 4.36 -0.02
CA GLY A 73 -2.44 3.66 -1.26
C GLY A 73 -1.58 2.42 -1.49
N ALA A 74 -0.27 2.54 -1.26
CA ALA A 74 0.64 1.40 -1.33
C ALA A 74 0.27 0.33 -0.28
N VAL A 75 0.04 0.74 0.97
CA VAL A 75 -0.32 -0.15 2.09
C VAL A 75 -1.56 -0.99 1.79
N ALA A 76 -2.60 -0.40 1.21
CA ALA A 76 -3.82 -1.14 0.89
C ALA A 76 -3.59 -2.23 -0.17
N LYS A 77 -2.84 -1.91 -1.23
CA LYS A 77 -2.57 -2.83 -2.35
C LYS A 77 -1.57 -3.94 -1.98
N SER A 78 -0.57 -3.63 -1.14
CA SER A 78 0.38 -4.60 -0.63
C SER A 78 -0.11 -5.37 0.60
N ALA A 79 -1.34 -5.13 1.06
CA ALA A 79 -1.91 -5.75 2.26
C ALA A 79 -1.04 -5.56 3.51
N GLN A 80 -0.45 -4.39 3.67
CA GLN A 80 0.30 -4.03 4.87
C GLN A 80 -0.63 -3.58 6.01
N PHE A 81 -0.08 -3.50 7.21
CA PHE A 81 -0.79 -3.04 8.40
C PHE A 81 -1.16 -1.56 8.20
N PRO A 82 -2.42 -1.16 8.41
CA PRO A 82 -3.53 -1.93 8.99
C PRO A 82 -4.43 -2.66 7.97
N LEU A 83 -4.37 -2.34 6.68
CA LEU A 83 -5.30 -2.77 5.63
C LEU A 83 -5.02 -4.17 5.05
N HIS A 84 -4.61 -5.13 5.88
CA HIS A 84 -4.19 -6.48 5.47
C HIS A 84 -5.34 -7.51 5.41
N VAL A 85 -6.48 -7.22 6.03
CA VAL A 85 -7.56 -8.18 6.32
C VAL A 85 -8.19 -8.81 5.06
N TRP A 86 -8.07 -8.16 3.90
CA TRP A 86 -8.67 -8.66 2.67
C TRP A 86 -7.89 -9.81 2.02
N LEU A 87 -6.58 -9.91 2.28
CA LEU A 87 -5.70 -10.84 1.57
C LEU A 87 -5.99 -12.32 1.90
N PRO A 88 -6.21 -12.72 3.17
CA PRO A 88 -6.57 -14.11 3.49
C PRO A 88 -7.93 -14.52 2.92
N ASP A 89 -8.89 -13.59 2.89
CA ASP A 89 -10.24 -13.84 2.35
C ASP A 89 -10.25 -13.91 0.82
N ALA A 90 -9.28 -13.28 0.14
CA ALA A 90 -9.11 -13.43 -1.29
C ALA A 90 -8.84 -14.89 -1.72
N MET A 91 -8.46 -15.77 -0.78
CA MET A 91 -8.20 -17.19 -1.03
C MET A 91 -9.46 -18.03 -1.29
N GLU A 92 -10.64 -17.45 -1.05
CA GLU A 92 -11.94 -17.99 -1.49
C GLU A 92 -12.08 -17.98 -3.03
N GLY A 93 -11.23 -17.22 -3.73
CA GLY A 93 -11.13 -17.22 -5.18
C GLY A 93 -10.52 -18.51 -5.76
N PRO A 94 -10.60 -18.66 -7.10
CA PRO A 94 -9.98 -19.78 -7.79
C PRO A 94 -8.45 -19.68 -7.70
N THR A 95 -7.79 -20.84 -7.60
CA THR A 95 -6.32 -20.95 -7.40
C THR A 95 -5.46 -20.20 -8.43
N PRO A 96 -5.82 -20.12 -9.72
CA PRO A 96 -5.02 -19.35 -10.67
C PRO A 96 -5.08 -17.84 -10.41
N ILE A 97 -6.22 -17.33 -9.91
CA ILE A 97 -6.39 -15.91 -9.62
C ILE A 97 -5.60 -15.52 -8.37
N SER A 98 -5.60 -16.37 -7.33
CA SER A 98 -4.76 -16.11 -6.15
C SER A 98 -3.28 -16.03 -6.54
N ALA A 99 -2.79 -16.94 -7.39
CA ALA A 99 -1.41 -16.88 -7.89
C ALA A 99 -1.11 -15.56 -8.62
N LEU A 100 -2.01 -15.10 -9.48
CA LEU A 100 -1.86 -13.83 -10.22
C LEU A 100 -1.86 -12.60 -9.31
N ILE A 101 -2.73 -12.56 -8.29
CA ILE A 101 -2.85 -11.43 -7.35
C ILE A 101 -1.59 -11.30 -6.51
N HIS A 102 -1.04 -12.43 -6.04
CA HIS A 102 0.16 -12.44 -5.21
C HIS A 102 1.46 -12.20 -5.99
N ALA A 103 1.55 -12.67 -7.23
CA ALA A 103 2.79 -12.58 -8.00
C ALA A 103 2.88 -11.33 -8.87
N ALA A 104 1.80 -10.95 -9.56
CA ALA A 104 1.92 -10.10 -10.75
C ALA A 104 1.25 -8.74 -10.68
N THR A 105 0.19 -8.56 -9.86
CA THR A 105 -0.72 -7.41 -10.05
C THR A 105 -0.88 -6.53 -8.82
N MET A 106 -1.57 -7.03 -7.80
CA MET A 106 -2.02 -6.16 -6.71
C MET A 106 -0.88 -5.79 -5.77
N VAL A 107 -0.08 -6.78 -5.40
CA VAL A 107 1.04 -6.63 -4.49
C VAL A 107 2.20 -5.84 -5.12
N ALA A 108 2.55 -6.16 -6.37
CA ALA A 108 3.63 -5.50 -7.09
C ALA A 108 3.36 -4.00 -7.31
N ALA A 109 2.09 -3.62 -7.51
CA ALA A 109 1.70 -2.22 -7.69
C ALA A 109 2.03 -1.35 -6.45
N GLY A 110 1.86 -1.88 -5.24
CA GLY A 110 2.18 -1.16 -4.00
C GLY A 110 3.68 -0.86 -3.89
N ILE A 111 4.52 -1.88 -4.10
CA ILE A 111 5.98 -1.72 -4.07
C ILE A 111 6.47 -0.82 -5.21
N PHE A 112 5.90 -0.98 -6.40
CA PHE A 112 6.25 -0.15 -7.56
C PHE A 112 6.02 1.34 -7.28
N LEU A 113 4.89 1.70 -6.67
CA LEU A 113 4.60 3.08 -6.29
C LEU A 113 5.66 3.62 -5.30
N VAL A 114 6.01 2.83 -4.28
CA VAL A 114 7.02 3.23 -3.28
C VAL A 114 8.40 3.41 -3.92
N ALA A 115 8.81 2.47 -4.76
CA ALA A 115 10.08 2.55 -5.49
C ALA A 115 10.13 3.76 -6.43
N ARG A 116 9.02 4.07 -7.12
CA ARG A 116 8.96 5.21 -8.04
C ARG A 116 9.03 6.55 -7.30
N LEU A 117 8.46 6.63 -6.12
CA LEU A 117 8.45 7.83 -5.26
C LEU A 117 9.58 7.87 -4.24
N PHE A 118 10.54 6.93 -4.32
CA PHE A 118 11.68 6.88 -3.41
C PHE A 118 12.48 8.20 -3.31
N PRO A 119 12.74 8.94 -4.42
CA PRO A 119 13.41 10.24 -4.33
C PRO A 119 12.66 11.28 -3.51
N LEU A 120 11.33 11.15 -3.37
CA LEU A 120 10.53 12.03 -2.53
C LEU A 120 10.63 11.62 -1.06
N PHE A 121 10.52 10.32 -0.78
CA PHE A 121 10.51 9.82 0.59
C PHE A 121 11.86 10.02 1.31
N ILE A 122 12.99 9.93 0.60
CA ILE A 122 14.31 10.10 1.22
C ILE A 122 14.53 11.50 1.81
N VAL A 123 13.85 12.51 1.26
CA VAL A 123 13.96 13.91 1.71
C VAL A 123 13.10 14.16 2.95
N ILE A 124 12.17 13.26 3.26
CA ILE A 124 11.26 13.35 4.41
C ILE A 124 11.63 12.24 5.42
N PRO A 125 12.53 12.47 6.38
CA PRO A 125 12.99 11.39 7.27
C PRO A 125 11.86 10.76 8.10
N TYR A 126 10.84 11.54 8.46
CA TYR A 126 9.68 11.04 9.21
C TYR A 126 8.88 9.98 8.44
N ILE A 127 8.71 10.13 7.12
CA ILE A 127 7.95 9.14 6.34
C ILE A 127 8.74 7.85 6.17
N MET A 128 10.06 7.94 6.01
CA MET A 128 10.92 6.76 5.93
C MET A 128 10.84 5.89 7.18
N ASN A 129 10.90 6.53 8.36
CA ASN A 129 10.75 5.84 9.64
C ASN A 129 9.35 5.20 9.76
N PHE A 130 8.31 5.89 9.28
CA PHE A 130 6.94 5.38 9.30
C PHE A 130 6.75 4.15 8.38
N ILE A 131 7.31 4.20 7.17
CA ILE A 131 7.30 3.06 6.22
C ILE A 131 8.02 1.86 6.84
N SER A 132 9.20 2.08 7.43
CA SER A 132 9.98 1.03 8.10
C SER A 132 9.22 0.41 9.28
N LEU A 133 8.57 1.24 10.11
CA LEU A 133 7.77 0.78 11.23
C LEU A 133 6.62 -0.13 10.78
N ILE A 134 5.89 0.28 9.75
CA ILE A 134 4.79 -0.53 9.19
C ILE A 134 5.32 -1.85 8.64
N GLY A 135 6.45 -1.84 7.94
CA GLY A 135 7.11 -3.04 7.44
C GLY A 135 7.51 -4.03 8.55
N ILE A 136 8.04 -3.53 9.68
CA ILE A 136 8.39 -4.39 10.81
C ILE A 136 7.14 -5.04 11.41
N ILE A 137 6.07 -4.27 11.57
CA ILE A 137 4.79 -4.76 12.11
C ILE A 137 4.19 -5.82 11.16
N THR A 138 4.24 -5.61 9.85
CA THR A 138 3.67 -6.55 8.87
C THR A 138 4.41 -7.85 8.80
N VAL A 139 5.75 -7.81 8.84
CA VAL A 139 6.59 -9.01 8.87
C VAL A 139 6.23 -9.86 10.11
N LEU A 140 6.19 -9.25 11.29
CA LEU A 140 5.89 -9.95 12.54
C LEU A 140 4.46 -10.51 12.56
N LEU A 141 3.46 -9.72 12.15
CA LEU A 141 2.06 -10.16 12.12
C LEU A 141 1.86 -11.26 11.07
N GLY A 142 2.38 -11.09 9.85
CA GLY A 142 2.24 -12.08 8.78
C GLY A 142 2.91 -13.41 9.15
N ALA A 143 4.13 -13.38 9.70
CA ALA A 143 4.86 -14.59 10.09
C ALA A 143 4.15 -15.37 11.21
N THR A 144 3.68 -14.67 12.25
CA THR A 144 2.98 -15.32 13.37
C THR A 144 1.63 -15.91 12.96
N LEU A 145 0.86 -15.19 12.14
CA LEU A 145 -0.44 -15.67 11.64
C LEU A 145 -0.30 -16.84 10.67
N ALA A 146 0.77 -16.88 9.86
CA ALA A 146 1.02 -17.97 8.92
C ALA A 146 1.23 -19.32 9.63
N VAL A 147 1.95 -19.34 10.76
CA VAL A 147 2.22 -20.57 11.54
C VAL A 147 0.92 -21.16 12.12
N ALA A 148 -0.05 -20.31 12.46
CA ALA A 148 -1.33 -20.75 13.04
C ALA A 148 -2.35 -21.23 11.99
N GLN A 149 -2.10 -21.07 10.69
CA GLN A 149 -3.07 -21.44 9.65
C GLN A 149 -3.07 -22.95 9.37
N LYS A 150 -4.28 -23.52 9.25
CA LYS A 150 -4.49 -24.91 8.79
C LYS A 150 -4.70 -25.01 7.26
N ASP A 151 -5.15 -23.91 6.63
CA ASP A 151 -5.40 -23.85 5.20
C ASP A 151 -4.15 -23.41 4.42
N ILE A 152 -3.68 -24.23 3.48
CA ILE A 152 -2.48 -23.96 2.68
C ILE A 152 -2.55 -22.60 1.97
N LYS A 153 -3.69 -22.28 1.35
CA LYS A 153 -3.85 -21.01 0.62
C LYS A 153 -3.74 -19.80 1.56
N ARG A 154 -4.36 -19.88 2.74
CA ARG A 154 -4.31 -18.78 3.72
C ARG A 154 -2.92 -18.66 4.34
N GLY A 155 -2.25 -19.78 4.60
CA GLY A 155 -0.85 -19.80 5.00
C GLY A 155 0.05 -19.09 3.99
N LEU A 156 -0.11 -19.38 2.69
CA LEU A 156 0.62 -18.70 1.61
C LEU A 156 0.27 -17.21 1.50
N ALA A 157 -0.99 -16.84 1.73
CA ALA A 157 -1.38 -15.42 1.75
C ALA A 157 -0.65 -14.66 2.88
N TYR A 158 -0.62 -15.19 4.10
CA TYR A 158 0.13 -14.58 5.20
C TYR A 158 1.64 -14.62 4.99
N SER A 159 2.19 -15.66 4.35
CA SER A 159 3.61 -15.66 3.99
C SER A 159 3.90 -14.55 2.99
N THR A 160 3.04 -14.31 2.00
CA THR A 160 3.23 -13.16 1.08
C THR A 160 3.16 -11.84 1.84
N MET A 161 2.19 -11.64 2.73
CA MET A 161 2.10 -10.43 3.56
C MET A 161 3.39 -10.17 4.35
N SER A 162 4.03 -11.22 4.88
CA SER A 162 5.28 -11.08 5.64
C SER A 162 6.52 -10.80 4.79
N GLN A 163 6.49 -11.14 3.49
CA GLN A 163 7.62 -10.95 2.57
C GLN A 163 7.59 -9.58 1.86
N LEU A 164 6.52 -8.80 2.08
CA LEU A 164 6.28 -7.50 1.47
C LEU A 164 6.55 -6.36 2.45
#